data_AF-A0A0B7BHU3-F1
#
_entry.id   AF-A0A0B7BHU3-F1
#
_cell.length_a   1.000
_cell.length_b   1.000
_cell.length_c   1.000
_cell.angle_alpha   90.00
_cell.angle_beta   90.00
_cell.angle_gamma   90.00
#
_symmetry.space_group_name_H-M   'P 1'
#
loop_
_entity.id
_entity.type
_entity.pdbx_description
1 polymer ?
#
loop_
_entity_poly.entity_id
_entity_poly.type
_entity_poly.pdbx_seq_one_letter_code
_entity_poly.pdbx_strand_id
1 'polypeptide(L)'
;LVAPPGMRLFIHFLQLGISPNVDHPDRVHLFDVFSNNTRLTPKKGIYGKLDRTLSLFDGPGIQVKDYRTASSKMKVDYLGKISVKSPGFRLLITTFQDPSFGGDCPVRHFLCRHSWICIPLQVACDGNPNCGKDDGEDEKECDEYNTVTNLLAE
;
A
#
# COMPACT_ATOMS: atom_id res chain seq x y z
N LEU A 1 4.30 0.12 12.66
CA LEU A 1 4.17 1.35 11.86
C LEU A 1 2.97 2.13 12.37
N VAL A 2 3.07 3.46 12.42
CA VAL A 2 2.06 4.34 13.03
C VAL A 2 1.84 5.54 12.12
N ALA A 3 0.59 5.78 11.74
CA ALA A 3 0.14 6.97 11.02
C ALA A 3 -0.07 8.15 11.98
N PRO A 4 -0.06 9.39 11.49
CA PRO A 4 -0.50 10.55 12.25
C PRO A 4 -1.92 10.38 12.83
N PRO A 5 -2.25 11.12 13.91
CA PRO A 5 -3.61 11.10 14.47
C PRO A 5 -4.68 11.38 13.41
N GLY A 6 -5.76 10.61 13.42
CA GLY A 6 -6.86 10.74 12.44
C GLY A 6 -6.60 10.08 11.08
N MET A 7 -5.37 9.64 10.80
CA MET A 7 -5.01 8.95 9.56
C MET A 7 -4.98 7.42 9.76
N ARG A 8 -5.20 6.68 8.67
CA ARG A 8 -5.02 5.23 8.59
C ARG A 8 -3.95 4.90 7.56
N LEU A 9 -3.60 3.62 7.45
CA LEU A 9 -2.54 3.13 6.56
C LEU A 9 -3.15 2.32 5.42
N PHE A 10 -2.79 2.71 4.21
CA PHE A 10 -3.05 1.99 2.98
C PHE A 10 -1.75 1.29 2.57
N ILE A 11 -1.85 0.01 2.23
CA ILE A 11 -0.70 -0.85 1.97
C ILE A 11 -0.83 -1.42 0.57
N HIS A 12 0.10 -1.03 -0.28
CA HIS A 12 0.26 -1.53 -1.64
C HIS A 12 1.55 -2.35 -1.73
N PHE A 13 1.49 -3.50 -2.41
CA PHE A 13 2.68 -4.32 -2.64
C PHE A 13 3.33 -3.88 -3.97
N LEU A 14 4.61 -3.51 -3.93
CA LEU A 14 5.39 -3.20 -5.12
C LEU A 14 6.17 -4.41 -5.64
N GLN A 15 6.46 -5.38 -4.74
CA GLN A 15 7.20 -6.58 -5.06
C GLN A 15 6.79 -7.72 -4.14
N LEU A 16 6.71 -8.93 -4.70
CA LEU A 16 6.55 -10.17 -3.96
C LEU A 16 7.49 -11.24 -4.54
N GLY A 17 8.24 -11.89 -3.68
CA GLY A 17 9.23 -12.91 -4.00
C GLY A 17 9.55 -13.75 -2.76
N ILE A 18 8.51 -14.34 -2.17
CA ILE A 18 8.56 -15.13 -0.95
C ILE A 18 8.42 -16.61 -1.31
N SER A 19 9.24 -17.48 -0.71
CA SER A 19 9.28 -18.90 -1.06
C SER A 19 7.93 -19.61 -0.81
N PRO A 20 7.35 -20.33 -1.79
CA PRO A 20 6.13 -21.11 -1.60
C PRO A 20 6.39 -22.52 -1.03
N ASN A 21 7.64 -22.84 -0.63
CA ASN A 21 8.00 -24.20 -0.22
C ASN A 21 7.15 -24.68 0.98
N VAL A 22 6.54 -25.85 0.85
CA VAL A 22 5.48 -26.35 1.74
C VAL A 22 6.03 -26.80 3.10
N ASP A 23 7.29 -27.23 3.18
CA ASP A 23 7.89 -27.73 4.42
C ASP A 23 8.14 -26.60 5.44
N HIS A 24 8.45 -25.40 4.95
CA HIS A 24 8.57 -24.16 5.72
C HIS A 24 8.08 -22.97 4.87
N PRO A 25 6.76 -22.73 4.77
CA PRO A 25 6.26 -21.65 3.95
C PRO A 25 6.74 -20.33 4.52
N ASP A 26 7.60 -19.65 3.78
CA ASP A 26 7.89 -18.25 4.06
C ASP A 26 6.59 -17.48 3.84
N ARG A 27 6.26 -16.52 4.69
CA ARG A 27 5.01 -15.77 4.55
C ARG A 27 5.07 -14.43 5.25
N VAL A 28 4.35 -13.46 4.68
CA VAL A 28 4.10 -12.18 5.32
C VAL A 28 2.64 -12.09 5.76
N HIS A 29 2.43 -11.59 6.98
CA HIS A 29 1.13 -11.23 7.51
C HIS A 29 1.11 -9.74 7.87
N LEU A 30 0.03 -9.08 7.49
CA LEU A 30 -0.25 -7.71 7.91
C LEU A 30 -1.35 -7.74 8.98
N PHE A 31 -1.17 -6.96 10.03
CA PHE A 31 -2.12 -6.81 11.12
C PHE A 31 -2.41 -5.34 11.36
N ASP A 32 -3.69 -5.04 11.55
CA ASP A 32 -4.17 -3.78 12.10
C ASP A 32 -4.10 -3.82 13.62
N VAL A 33 -3.33 -2.91 14.21
CA VAL A 33 -3.02 -2.86 15.64
C VAL A 33 -4.01 -1.92 16.33
N PHE A 34 -5.20 -2.44 16.57
CA PHE A 34 -6.19 -1.79 17.43
C PHE A 34 -6.15 -2.40 18.84
N SER A 35 -7.12 -3.25 19.20
CA SER A 35 -7.18 -3.93 20.51
C SER A 35 -6.58 -5.35 20.52
N ASN A 36 -6.81 -6.14 19.47
CA ASN A 36 -6.44 -7.56 19.40
C ASN A 36 -5.60 -7.95 18.16
N ASN A 37 -4.94 -6.99 17.50
CA ASN A 37 -4.17 -7.21 16.26
C ASN A 37 -4.98 -7.96 15.18
N THR A 38 -5.93 -7.26 14.55
CA THR A 38 -6.78 -7.85 13.49
C THR A 38 -5.94 -8.16 12.26
N ARG A 39 -5.94 -9.41 11.80
CA ARG A 39 -5.19 -9.83 10.61
C ARG A 39 -5.88 -9.32 9.34
N LEU A 40 -5.13 -8.61 8.50
CA LEU A 40 -5.60 -8.09 7.21
C LEU A 40 -5.36 -9.08 6.07
N THR A 41 -4.24 -9.79 6.11
CA THR A 41 -3.87 -10.80 5.10
C THR A 41 -4.57 -12.15 5.34
N PRO A 42 -4.62 -13.06 4.36
CA PRO A 42 -5.13 -14.42 4.54
C PRO A 42 -4.46 -15.17 5.70
N LYS A 43 -5.15 -16.15 6.30
CA LYS A 43 -4.61 -16.95 7.42
C LYS A 43 -3.29 -17.64 7.07
N LYS A 44 -3.17 -18.15 5.84
CA LYS A 44 -1.94 -18.79 5.32
C LYS A 44 -0.78 -17.80 5.12
N GLY A 45 -1.04 -16.50 5.16
CA GLY A 45 -0.08 -15.44 4.83
C GLY A 45 0.07 -15.27 3.32
N ILE A 46 0.71 -14.18 2.91
CA ILE A 46 1.04 -13.92 1.51
C ILE A 46 2.43 -14.47 1.23
N TYR A 47 2.56 -15.19 0.14
CA TYR A 47 3.82 -15.75 -0.36
C TYR A 47 3.72 -15.98 -1.86
N GLY A 48 4.81 -16.33 -2.55
CA GLY A 48 4.83 -16.50 -4.00
C GLY A 48 5.68 -15.44 -4.70
N LYS A 49 5.51 -15.31 -6.02
CA LYS A 49 6.26 -14.36 -6.86
C LYS A 49 5.30 -13.47 -7.64
N LEU A 50 5.66 -12.20 -7.74
CA LEU A 50 5.09 -11.28 -8.73
C LEU A 50 5.39 -11.80 -10.13
N ASP A 51 4.35 -12.02 -10.94
CA ASP A 51 4.51 -12.36 -12.37
C ASP A 51 4.49 -11.09 -13.23
N ARG A 52 5.15 -11.14 -14.38
CA ARG A 52 5.50 -10.02 -15.27
C ARG A 52 4.29 -9.26 -15.84
N THR A 53 3.08 -9.82 -15.76
CA THR A 53 1.81 -9.20 -16.16
C THR A 53 1.19 -8.37 -15.04
N LEU A 54 1.96 -7.49 -14.39
CA LEU A 54 1.55 -6.41 -13.46
C LEU A 54 0.63 -6.81 -12.27
N SER A 55 0.22 -8.06 -12.17
CA SER A 55 -0.64 -8.60 -11.14
C SER A 55 0.19 -9.46 -10.20
N LEU A 56 0.22 -9.04 -8.94
CA LEU A 56 0.70 -9.86 -7.85
C LEU A 56 -0.26 -11.01 -7.62
N PHE A 57 0.27 -12.24 -7.60
CA PHE A 57 -0.46 -13.42 -7.20
C PHE A 57 0.25 -14.07 -6.01
N ASP A 58 -0.53 -14.56 -5.05
CA ASP A 58 0.02 -15.42 -4.00
C ASP A 58 0.29 -16.84 -4.53
N GLY A 59 0.94 -17.70 -3.74
CA GLY A 59 1.27 -19.06 -4.17
C GLY A 59 0.07 -19.89 -4.68
N PRO A 60 -1.15 -19.73 -4.13
CA PRO A 60 -2.39 -20.28 -4.69
C PRO A 60 -2.89 -19.69 -6.01
N GLY A 61 -2.24 -18.65 -6.56
CA GLY A 61 -2.71 -17.94 -7.76
C GLY A 61 -3.81 -16.92 -7.47
N ILE A 62 -4.02 -16.52 -6.21
CA ILE A 62 -4.98 -15.48 -5.84
C ILE A 62 -4.30 -14.13 -5.98
N GLN A 63 -4.98 -13.22 -6.66
CA GLN A 63 -4.46 -11.88 -6.87
C GLN A 63 -4.29 -11.16 -5.52
N VAL A 64 -3.08 -10.69 -5.23
CA VAL A 64 -2.82 -9.83 -4.06
C VAL A 64 -3.43 -8.48 -4.34
N LYS A 65 -4.26 -8.05 -3.39
CA LYS A 65 -4.94 -6.76 -3.36
C LYS A 65 -4.23 -5.80 -2.41
N ASP A 66 -4.66 -4.55 -2.44
CA ASP A 66 -4.26 -3.58 -1.42
C ASP A 66 -5.00 -3.81 -0.10
N TYR A 67 -4.39 -3.37 0.99
CA TYR A 67 -4.93 -3.50 2.33
C TYR A 67 -5.12 -2.12 2.97
N ARG A 68 -6.16 -2.00 3.80
CA ARG A 68 -6.45 -0.81 4.61
C ARG A 68 -6.49 -1.20 6.07
N THR A 69 -5.86 -0.41 6.92
CA THR A 69 -6.12 -0.47 8.36
C THR A 69 -7.40 0.29 8.70
N ALA A 70 -8.08 -0.14 9.74
CA ALA A 70 -9.12 0.62 10.43
C ALA A 70 -8.52 1.55 11.50
N SER A 71 -7.35 1.22 12.06
CA SER A 71 -6.63 2.08 13.02
C SER A 71 -5.44 2.82 12.39
N SER A 72 -4.80 3.70 13.18
CA SER A 72 -3.56 4.38 12.79
C SER A 72 -2.32 3.49 12.94
N LYS A 73 -2.43 2.24 13.37
CA LYS A 73 -1.27 1.38 13.64
C LYS A 73 -1.35 0.07 12.87
N MET A 74 -0.21 -0.39 12.37
CA MET A 74 -0.08 -1.72 11.81
C MET A 74 1.19 -2.42 12.25
N LYS A 75 1.14 -3.75 12.19
CA LYS A 75 2.27 -4.65 12.39
C LYS A 75 2.43 -5.52 11.16
N VAL A 76 3.69 -5.75 10.78
CA VAL A 76 4.07 -6.69 9.73
C VAL A 76 4.82 -7.82 10.40
N ASP A 77 4.32 -9.04 10.27
CA ASP A 77 5.05 -10.24 10.68
C ASP A 77 5.54 -10.95 9.43
N TYR A 78 6.85 -11.12 9.32
CA TYR A 78 7.46 -11.94 8.28
C TYR A 78 8.11 -13.16 8.93
N LEU A 79 7.69 -14.34 8.48
CA LEU A 79 8.31 -15.60 8.85
C LEU A 79 8.93 -16.18 7.58
N GLY A 80 10.26 -16.16 7.48
CA GLY A 80 10.93 -16.81 6.36
C GLY A 80 12.41 -16.48 6.22
N LYS A 81 13.05 -17.03 5.17
CA LYS A 81 14.48 -16.82 4.90
C LYS A 81 14.71 -16.17 3.54
N ILE A 82 15.19 -14.93 3.57
CA ILE A 82 15.57 -14.19 2.35
C ILE A 82 16.70 -14.94 1.62
N SER A 83 16.57 -15.04 0.29
CA SER A 83 17.59 -15.65 -0.57
C SER A 83 17.60 -14.99 -1.96
N VAL A 84 18.59 -15.31 -2.79
CA VAL A 84 18.66 -14.85 -4.18
C VAL A 84 17.40 -15.24 -4.98
N LYS A 85 16.83 -16.43 -4.71
CA LYS A 85 15.62 -16.93 -5.40
C LYS A 85 14.31 -16.36 -4.84
N SER A 86 14.33 -15.92 -3.59
CA SER A 86 13.19 -15.39 -2.84
C SER A 86 13.62 -14.13 -2.09
N PRO A 87 13.68 -12.97 -2.79
CA PRO A 87 14.20 -11.72 -2.23
C PRO A 87 13.30 -11.08 -1.16
N GLY A 88 12.13 -11.65 -0.88
CA GLY A 88 11.18 -11.11 0.09
C GLY A 88 10.09 -10.27 -0.57
N PHE A 89 9.78 -9.11 -0.01
CA PHE A 89 8.69 -8.25 -0.48
C PHE A 89 9.03 -6.77 -0.29
N ARG A 90 8.35 -5.90 -1.05
CA ARG A 90 8.39 -4.44 -0.87
C ARG A 90 6.97 -3.92 -0.73
N LEU A 91 6.74 -3.15 0.33
CA LEU A 91 5.48 -2.47 0.59
C LEU A 91 5.66 -0.98 0.32
N LEU A 92 4.69 -0.38 -0.36
CA LEU A 92 4.41 1.04 -0.30
C LEU A 92 3.32 1.24 0.76
N ILE A 93 3.60 2.10 1.73
CA ILE A 93 2.67 2.39 2.83
C ILE A 93 2.34 3.87 2.78
N THR A 94 1.09 4.15 2.47
CA THR A 94 0.57 5.50 2.29
C THR A 94 -0.40 5.81 3.43
N THR A 95 -0.34 7.01 4.00
CA THR A 95 -1.38 7.43 4.95
C THR A 95 -2.62 7.86 4.18
N PHE A 96 -3.82 7.57 4.70
CA PHE A 96 -5.06 7.94 4.00
C PHE A 96 -6.20 8.28 4.96
N GLN A 97 -7.19 9.00 4.42
CA GLN A 97 -8.51 9.22 5.01
C GLN A 97 -9.59 8.76 4.02
N ASP A 98 -10.80 8.49 4.53
CA ASP A 98 -11.96 8.30 3.65
C ASP A 98 -12.41 9.67 3.10
N PRO A 99 -12.84 9.74 1.82
CA PRO A 99 -13.51 10.92 1.32
C PRO A 99 -14.80 11.20 2.12
N SER A 100 -15.22 12.46 2.14
CA SER A 100 -16.54 12.82 2.65
C SER A 100 -17.66 12.18 1.82
N PHE A 101 -18.91 12.24 2.30
CA PHE A 101 -20.07 11.66 1.62
C PHE A 101 -20.27 12.16 0.18
N GLY A 102 -19.72 13.34 -0.17
CA GLY A 102 -19.73 13.90 -1.53
C GLY A 102 -18.55 13.51 -2.42
N GLY A 103 -17.59 12.74 -1.90
CA GLY A 103 -16.35 12.43 -2.60
C GLY A 103 -15.24 13.47 -2.43
N ASP A 104 -15.44 14.50 -1.60
CA ASP A 104 -14.43 15.51 -1.37
C ASP A 104 -13.40 15.05 -0.34
N CYS A 105 -12.13 15.34 -0.62
CA CYS A 105 -11.02 15.11 0.30
C CYS A 105 -10.79 16.32 1.23
N PRO A 106 -10.19 16.09 2.41
CA PRO A 106 -9.72 17.18 3.25
C PRO A 106 -8.74 18.08 2.51
N VAL A 107 -8.59 19.32 2.99
CA VAL A 107 -7.62 20.27 2.44
C VAL A 107 -6.23 19.63 2.37
N ARG A 108 -5.52 19.87 1.26
CA ARG A 108 -4.19 19.31 0.95
C ARG A 108 -4.15 17.78 0.83
N HIS A 109 -5.24 17.15 0.38
CA HIS A 109 -5.26 15.75 0.01
C HIS A 109 -5.69 15.56 -1.45
N PHE A 110 -5.16 14.53 -2.09
CA PHE A 110 -5.52 14.07 -3.42
C PHE A 110 -6.54 12.94 -3.33
N LEU A 111 -7.58 12.96 -4.18
CA LEU A 111 -8.56 11.89 -4.27
C LEU A 111 -8.11 10.84 -5.28
N CYS A 112 -7.81 9.64 -4.78
CA CYS A 112 -7.67 8.46 -5.62
C CYS A 112 -9.07 7.96 -5.99
N ARG A 113 -9.45 8.04 -7.27
CA ARG A 113 -10.85 7.79 -7.66
C ARG A 113 -11.21 6.30 -7.63
N HIS A 114 -10.30 5.41 -8.03
CA HIS A 114 -10.60 3.98 -8.08
C HIS A 114 -10.53 3.35 -6.69
N SER A 115 -9.50 3.68 -5.91
CA SER A 115 -9.41 3.22 -4.54
C SER A 115 -10.32 4.00 -3.58
N TRP A 116 -10.87 5.15 -3.98
CA TRP A 116 -11.76 5.96 -3.14
C TRP A 116 -11.13 6.29 -1.78
N ILE A 117 -9.92 6.84 -1.82
CA ILE A 117 -9.17 7.28 -0.64
C ILE A 117 -8.59 8.66 -0.88
N CYS A 118 -8.39 9.40 0.21
CA CYS A 118 -7.71 10.68 0.23
C CYS A 118 -6.29 10.50 0.75
N ILE A 119 -5.31 10.66 -0.12
CA ILE A 119 -3.88 10.61 0.23
C ILE A 119 -3.33 12.04 0.39
N PRO A 120 -2.29 12.28 1.20
CA PRO A 120 -1.69 13.61 1.30
C PRO A 120 -1.15 14.10 -0.06
N LEU A 121 -1.31 15.39 -0.39
CA LEU A 121 -0.79 15.93 -1.65
C LEU A 121 0.74 15.77 -1.80
N GLN A 122 1.48 15.62 -0.69
CA GLN A 122 2.94 15.46 -0.72
C GLN A 122 3.40 14.13 -1.32
N VAL A 123 2.50 13.14 -1.41
CA VAL A 123 2.77 11.83 -2.02
C VAL A 123 2.06 11.69 -3.37
N ALA A 124 1.48 12.76 -3.90
CA ALA A 124 1.12 12.82 -5.31
C ALA A 124 2.37 13.25 -6.10
N CYS A 125 2.60 12.62 -7.25
CA CYS A 125 3.73 12.87 -8.12
C CYS A 125 5.09 12.62 -7.44
N ASP A 126 5.17 11.62 -6.56
CA ASP A 126 6.39 11.26 -5.84
C ASP A 126 7.17 10.11 -6.49
N GLY A 127 6.67 9.62 -7.64
CA GLY A 127 7.21 8.50 -8.38
C GLY A 127 6.71 7.14 -7.90
N ASN A 128 5.80 7.07 -6.93
CA ASN A 128 5.22 5.82 -6.42
C ASN A 128 3.69 5.83 -6.56
N PRO A 129 3.05 4.69 -6.91
CA PRO A 129 1.59 4.60 -7.06
C PRO A 129 0.90 4.51 -5.69
N ASN A 130 0.78 5.63 -5.00
CA ASN A 130 0.18 5.75 -3.68
C ASN A 130 -1.34 5.54 -3.70
N CYS A 131 -2.00 5.72 -4.84
CA CYS A 131 -3.40 5.33 -5.04
C CYS A 131 -3.62 3.82 -5.13
N GLY A 132 -2.53 3.05 -5.26
CA GLY A 132 -2.50 1.61 -5.11
C GLY A 132 -2.51 0.86 -6.43
N LYS A 133 -3.05 -0.35 -6.38
CA LYS A 133 -3.04 -1.26 -7.51
C LYS A 133 -4.05 -0.81 -8.56
N ASP A 134 -3.61 -0.79 -9.81
CA ASP A 134 -4.41 -0.41 -10.98
C ASP A 134 -4.92 1.05 -10.92
N ASP A 135 -4.42 1.85 -9.96
CA ASP A 135 -4.77 3.25 -9.72
C ASP A 135 -3.48 4.04 -9.47
N GLY A 136 -2.89 4.56 -10.54
CA GLY A 136 -1.71 5.44 -10.49
C GLY A 136 -2.05 6.87 -10.89
N GLU A 137 -3.28 7.31 -10.61
CA GLU A 137 -3.74 8.67 -10.94
C GLU A 137 -2.98 9.76 -10.18
N ASP A 138 -2.47 9.45 -9.01
CA ASP A 138 -1.59 10.32 -8.23
C ASP A 138 -0.25 10.61 -8.92
N GLU A 139 0.13 9.80 -9.91
CA GLU A 139 1.36 9.94 -10.69
C GLU A 139 1.09 10.45 -12.12
N LYS A 140 -0.11 10.95 -12.40
CA LYS A 140 -0.49 11.56 -13.68
C LYS A 140 -0.59 13.08 -13.53
N GLU A 141 -0.39 13.78 -14.65
CA GLU A 141 -0.63 15.24 -14.74
C GLU A 141 0.19 16.07 -13.72
N CYS A 142 1.42 15.63 -13.45
CA CYS A 142 2.34 16.24 -12.49
C CYS A 142 2.88 17.61 -12.90
N ASP A 143 2.62 18.04 -14.13
CA ASP A 143 3.08 19.32 -14.66
C ASP A 143 2.42 20.52 -13.95
N GLU A 144 1.18 20.37 -13.44
CA GLU A 144 0.49 21.46 -12.73
C GLU A 144 1.05 21.72 -11.32
N TYR A 145 1.59 20.69 -10.65
CA TYR A 145 2.12 20.79 -9.29
C TYR A 145 3.49 21.48 -9.20
N ASN A 146 4.24 21.54 -10.31
CA ASN A 146 5.49 22.29 -10.40
C ASN A 146 5.29 23.81 -10.51
N THR A 147 4.11 24.26 -10.94
CA THR A 147 3.82 25.69 -11.12
C THR A 147 3.62 26.42 -9.79
N VAL A 148 3.06 25.75 -8.78
CA VAL A 148 2.77 26.37 -7.46
C VAL A 148 4.05 26.54 -6.63
N THR A 149 4.99 25.61 -6.73
CA THR A 149 6.28 25.68 -6.01
C THR A 149 7.15 26.84 -6.51
N ASN A 150 7.00 27.20 -7.79
CA ASN A 150 7.72 28.33 -8.40
C ASN A 150 7.08 29.70 -8.13
N LEU A 151 5.83 29.77 -7.63
CA LEU A 151 5.15 31.03 -7.30
C LEU A 151 5.29 31.46 -5.84
N LEU A 152 5.87 30.61 -4.98
CA LEU A 152 6.15 30.93 -3.58
C LEU A 152 7.66 31.13 -3.31
N ALA A 153 8.47 31.22 -4.37
CA ALA A 153 9.92 31.34 -4.31
C ALA A 153 10.46 32.70 -4.79
N GLU A 154 9.65 33.76 -4.80
CA GLU A 154 10.07 35.16 -5.02
C GLU A 154 9.79 36.05 -3.80
#